data_AF-A0A7Y3T155-F1
#
_entry.id   AF-A0A7Y3T155-F1
#
_cell.length_a   1.000
_cell.length_b   1.000
_cell.length_c   1.000
_cell.angle_alpha   90.00
_cell.angle_beta   90.00
_cell.angle_gamma   90.00
#
_symmetry.space_group_name_H-M   'P 1'
#
loop_
_entity.id
_entity.type
_entity.pdbx_description
1 polymer ?
#
loop_
_entity_poly.entity_id
_entity_poly.type
_entity_poly.pdbx_seq_one_letter_code
_entity_poly.pdbx_strand_id
1 'polypeptide(L)'
;RHYGILSNRNRSTKLQKCKELTGAVQSKSENSDVKLSAAELLLKLTGIDINICPCCDKGEMVTKEKLNRQDYSPPEDINKIA
;
A
#
# COMPACT_ATOMS: atom_id res chain seq x y z
N ARG A 1 -11.51 -26.70 -6.74
CA ARG A 1 -10.02 -26.65 -6.83
C ARG A 1 -9.65 -25.30 -7.45
N HIS A 2 -8.88 -24.46 -6.76
CA HIS A 2 -8.36 -23.22 -7.36
C HIS A 2 -7.15 -23.55 -8.24
N TYR A 3 -7.23 -23.21 -9.53
CA TYR A 3 -6.14 -23.34 -10.49
C TYR A 3 -5.49 -21.97 -10.71
N GLY A 4 -4.21 -21.95 -11.08
CA GLY A 4 -3.49 -20.72 -11.44
C GLY A 4 -2.11 -20.58 -10.82
N ILE A 5 -1.48 -19.43 -11.12
CA ILE A 5 -0.13 -19.07 -10.63
C ILE A 5 -0.18 -18.80 -9.12
N LEU A 6 -1.28 -18.22 -8.63
CA LEU A 6 -1.51 -17.94 -7.20
C LEU A 6 -2.19 -19.07 -6.43
N SER A 7 -2.38 -20.25 -7.03
CA SER A 7 -2.95 -21.41 -6.34
C SER A 7 -2.07 -21.83 -5.17
N ASN A 8 -2.65 -22.24 -4.03
CA ASN A 8 -1.88 -22.59 -2.83
C ASN A 8 -0.78 -23.64 -3.08
N ARG A 9 -1.08 -24.67 -3.88
CA ARG A 9 -0.09 -25.65 -4.31
C ARG A 9 1.03 -24.94 -5.09
N ASN A 10 2.23 -24.99 -4.51
CA ASN A 10 3.45 -24.47 -5.11
C ASN A 10 3.39 -22.95 -5.39
N ARG A 11 2.59 -22.19 -4.63
CA ARG A 11 2.45 -20.74 -4.81
C ARG A 11 3.81 -20.03 -4.75
N SER A 12 4.62 -20.37 -3.75
CA SER A 12 5.93 -19.77 -3.51
C SER A 12 6.90 -20.02 -4.68
N THR A 13 7.01 -21.27 -5.13
CA THR A 13 7.93 -21.64 -6.22
C THR A 13 7.50 -21.06 -7.56
N LYS A 14 6.20 -21.05 -7.87
CA LYS A 14 5.67 -20.39 -9.08
C LYS A 14 5.96 -18.89 -9.07
N LEU A 15 5.69 -18.22 -7.94
CA LEU A 15 5.96 -16.79 -7.80
C LEU A 15 7.44 -16.46 -7.90
N GLN A 16 8.30 -17.27 -7.29
CA GLN A 16 9.76 -17.10 -7.37
C GLN A 16 10.23 -17.20 -8.83
N LYS A 17 9.78 -18.23 -9.56
CA LYS A 17 10.08 -18.39 -10.98
C LYS A 17 9.57 -17.23 -11.83
N CYS A 18 8.37 -16.72 -11.55
CA CYS A 18 7.86 -15.52 -12.22
C CYS A 18 8.80 -14.32 -11.99
N LYS A 19 9.24 -14.07 -10.75
CA LYS A 19 10.15 -12.97 -10.44
C LYS A 19 11.49 -13.10 -11.16
N GLU A 20 12.03 -14.32 -11.25
CA GLU A 20 13.28 -14.60 -11.97
C GLU A 20 13.12 -14.31 -13.47
N LEU A 21 12.04 -14.81 -14.07
CA LEU A 21 11.73 -14.62 -15.48
C LEU A 21 11.48 -13.15 -15.83
N THR A 22 10.88 -12.37 -14.93
CA THR A 22 10.62 -10.94 -15.14
C THR A 22 11.77 -10.03 -14.70
N GLY A 23 12.89 -10.59 -14.23
CA GLY A 23 14.02 -9.81 -13.69
C GLY A 23 13.71 -9.08 -12.37
N ALA A 24 12.55 -9.32 -11.75
CA ALA A 24 12.14 -8.66 -10.51
C ALA A 24 12.97 -9.09 -9.28
N VAL A 25 13.77 -10.15 -9.39
CA VAL A 25 14.71 -10.57 -8.33
C VAL A 25 15.91 -9.60 -8.20
N GLN A 26 16.22 -8.83 -9.24
CA GLN A 26 17.42 -7.97 -9.26
C GLN A 26 17.30 -6.70 -8.40
N SER A 27 16.11 -6.34 -7.90
CA SER A 27 15.91 -5.09 -7.15
C SER A 27 16.00 -5.25 -5.62
N LYS A 28 16.73 -6.26 -5.12
CA LYS A 28 17.33 -6.18 -3.77
C LYS A 28 18.76 -5.65 -3.86
N SER A 29 19.07 -4.83 -4.86
CA SER A 29 20.23 -3.95 -4.76
C SER A 29 20.04 -3.13 -3.48
N GLU A 30 20.72 -3.52 -2.40
CA GLU A 30 21.86 -2.82 -1.77
C GLU A 30 21.82 -1.28 -1.69
N ASN A 31 20.73 -0.64 -2.10
CA ASN A 31 20.36 0.65 -1.61
C ASN A 31 19.57 0.32 -0.36
N SER A 32 20.23 0.44 0.77
CA SER A 32 19.58 0.93 1.97
C SER A 32 18.79 2.17 1.58
N ASP A 33 17.58 1.95 1.05
CA ASP A 33 16.64 3.00 0.73
C ASP A 33 16.46 3.70 2.06
N VAL A 34 17.06 4.89 2.18
CA VAL A 34 16.68 5.86 3.20
C VAL A 34 15.18 5.78 3.22
N LYS A 35 14.59 5.38 4.35
CA LYS A 35 13.14 5.19 4.46
C LYS A 35 12.51 6.55 4.27
N LEU A 36 12.29 6.91 3.01
CA LEU A 36 11.73 8.19 2.65
C LEU A 36 10.34 8.22 3.26
N SER A 37 10.02 9.34 3.91
CA SER A 37 8.65 9.57 4.33
C SER A 37 7.74 9.52 3.09
N ALA A 38 6.47 9.14 3.28
CA ALA A 38 5.49 9.17 2.19
C ALA A 38 5.43 10.55 1.52
N ALA A 39 5.60 11.63 2.29
CA ALA A 39 5.70 12.99 1.76
C ALA A 39 6.91 13.20 0.84
N GLU A 40 8.09 12.72 1.23
CA GLU A 40 9.31 12.83 0.43
C GLU A 40 9.24 12.00 -0.85
N LEU A 41 8.60 10.82 -0.79
CA LEU A 41 8.33 9.99 -1.96
C LEU A 41 7.41 10.71 -2.95
N LEU A 42 6.32 11.29 -2.45
CA LEU A 42 5.37 12.02 -3.28
C LEU A 42 6.02 13.27 -3.91
N LEU A 43 6.85 13.98 -3.15
CA LEU A 43 7.62 15.11 -3.66
C LEU A 43 8.58 14.68 -4.78
N LYS A 44 9.30 13.57 -4.63
CA LYS A 44 10.20 13.06 -5.68
C LYS A 44 9.46 12.60 -6.94
N LEU A 45 8.29 11.98 -6.78
CA LEU A 45 7.52 11.44 -7.89
C LEU A 45 6.75 12.51 -8.68
N THR A 46 6.24 13.52 -7.98
CA THR A 46 5.33 14.51 -8.57
C THR A 46 5.93 15.92 -8.65
N GLY A 47 6.98 16.21 -7.88
CA GLY A 47 7.52 17.56 -7.70
C GLY A 47 6.69 18.44 -6.77
N ILE A 48 5.60 17.93 -6.19
CA ILE A 48 4.66 18.70 -5.37
C ILE A 48 4.89 18.38 -3.89
N ASP A 49 5.09 19.41 -3.08
CA ASP A 49 5.15 19.28 -1.63
C ASP A 49 3.74 19.25 -1.03
N ILE A 50 3.32 18.07 -0.60
CA ILE A 50 2.00 17.86 0.01
C ILE A 50 1.85 18.51 1.40
N ASN A 51 2.95 18.98 2.00
CA ASN A 51 2.90 19.71 3.25
C ASN A 51 2.61 21.20 3.05
N ILE A 52 2.65 21.72 1.81
CA ILE A 52 2.31 23.11 1.54
C ILE A 52 0.81 23.24 1.31
N CYS A 53 0.21 24.30 1.85
CA CYS A 53 -1.19 24.61 1.64
C CYS A 53 -1.46 24.95 0.15
N PRO A 54 -2.29 24.17 -0.57
CA PRO A 54 -2.55 24.39 -1.99
C PRO A 54 -3.39 25.64 -2.28
N CYS A 55 -3.92 26.31 -1.25
CA CYS A 55 -4.72 27.53 -1.41
C CYS A 55 -3.87 28.80 -1.35
N CYS A 56 -2.78 28.81 -0.60
CA CYS A 56 -2.00 30.02 -0.33
C CYS A 56 -0.50 29.89 -0.57
N ASP A 57 0.02 28.67 -0.80
CA ASP A 57 1.42 28.34 -1.08
C ASP A 57 2.46 28.80 -0.03
N LYS A 58 1.99 29.31 1.11
CA LYS A 58 2.83 29.90 2.18
C LYS A 58 2.70 29.17 3.49
N GLY A 59 1.56 28.53 3.73
CA GLY A 59 1.28 27.82 4.98
C GLY A 59 1.75 26.37 4.92
N GLU A 60 2.26 25.86 6.03
CA GLU A 60 2.57 24.44 6.22
C GLU A 60 1.37 23.71 6.86
N MET A 61 1.05 22.55 6.32
CA MET A 61 -0.03 21.67 6.75
C MET A 61 0.40 20.92 8.01
N VAL A 62 -0.44 20.97 9.04
CA VAL A 62 -0.22 20.24 10.30
C VAL A 62 -1.27 19.15 10.48
N THR A 63 -0.84 17.99 10.96
CA THR A 63 -1.78 16.90 11.29
C THR A 63 -2.62 17.30 12.50
N LYS A 64 -3.94 17.44 12.31
CA LYS A 64 -4.87 17.76 13.41
C LYS A 64 -5.33 16.51 14.16
N GLU A 65 -5.76 15.50 13.43
CA GLU A 65 -6.29 14.27 14.01
C GLU A 65 -6.05 13.10 13.06
N LYS A 66 -5.86 11.91 13.61
CA LYS A 66 -5.78 10.67 12.82
C LYS A 66 -7.16 10.01 12.85
N LEU A 67 -7.73 9.79 11.67
CA LEU A 67 -8.96 9.04 11.54
C LEU A 67 -8.66 7.55 11.74
N ASN A 68 -9.34 6.92 12.69
CA ASN A 68 -9.30 5.48 12.86
C ASN A 68 -10.15 4.80 11.79
N ARG A 69 -9.71 3.64 11.29
CA ARG A 69 -10.57 2.79 10.47
C ARG A 69 -11.77 2.37 11.32
N GLN A 70 -12.97 2.60 10.81
CA GLN A 70 -14.18 2.12 11.46
C GLN A 70 -14.34 0.64 11.09
N ASP A 71 -14.13 -0.24 12.07
CA ASP A 71 -14.44 -1.66 11.96
C ASP A 71 -15.96 -1.81 12.07
N TYR A 72 -16.68 -1.60 10.97
CA TYR A 72 -18.11 -1.86 10.95
C TYR A 72 -18.34 -3.36 11.08
N SER A 73 -19.03 -3.78 12.14
CA SER A 73 -19.54 -5.13 12.24
C SER A 73 -20.51 -5.41 11.08
N PRO A 74 -20.56 -6.65 10.55
CA PRO A 74 -21.59 -7.05 9.61
C PRO A 74 -22.99 -6.79 10.19
N PRO A 75 -23.98 -6.38 9.37
CA PRO A 75 -25.35 -6.20 9.84
C PRO A 75 -25.90 -7.50 10.42
N GLU A 76 -26.64 -7.41 11.52
CA GLU A 76 -27.25 -8.57 12.18
C GLU A 76 -28.43 -9.12 11.35
N ASP A 77 -28.51 -10.45 11.21
CA ASP A 77 -29.59 -11.13 10.49
C ASP A 77 -30.91 -11.04 11.29
N ILE A 78 -31.86 -10.23 10.84
CA ILE A 78 -33.17 -9.99 11.49
C ILE A 78 -34.10 -11.22 11.45
N ASN A 79 -33.76 -12.29 10.71
CA ASN A 79 -34.65 -13.44 10.47
C ASN A 79 -34.36 -14.65 11.37
N LYS A 80 -34.43 -14.47 12.70
CA LYS A 80 -34.53 -15.57 13.67
C LYS A 80 -35.63 -15.30 14.69
N ILE A 81 -36.88 -15.26 14.23
CA ILE A 81 -38.03 -15.54 15.09
C ILE A 81 -38.82 -16.63 14.36
N ALA A 82 -38.69 -17.84 14.90
CA ALA A 82 -39.53 -18.99 14.56
C ALA A 82 -40.90 -18.84 15.25
#